data_AF-A0A2V5S4S5-F1
#
_entry.id   AF-A0A2V5S4S5-F1
#
_cell.length_a   1.000
_cell.length_b   1.000
_cell.length_c   1.000
_cell.angle_alpha   90.00
_cell.angle_beta   90.00
_cell.angle_gamma   90.00
#
_symmetry.space_group_name_H-M   'P 1'
#
loop_
_entity.id
_entity.type
_entity.pdbx_description
1 polymer ?
#
loop_
_entity_poly.entity_id
_entity_poly.type
_entity_poly.pdbx_seq_one_letter_code
_entity_poly.pdbx_strand_id
1 'polypeptide(L)'
;EGDPESPISQGNLCPKGAASYQLLTHSRRETKMKYRAPRAKEWTEISLERAMEMVAERVWESRKRAFVRQIDGSNINHTTAICHLGGATLDNEENYLIKKLFTAGLGMVCVSNQARI
;
A
#
# COMPACT_ATOMS: atom_id res chain seq x y z
N GLU A 1 11.25 20.04 -14.66
CA GLU A 1 10.53 20.47 -15.89
C GLU A 1 10.41 19.29 -16.85
N GLY A 2 9.91 19.49 -18.06
CA GLY A 2 9.78 18.39 -19.03
C GLY A 2 11.13 18.07 -19.66
N ASP A 3 11.36 16.79 -19.96
CA ASP A 3 12.56 16.33 -20.66
C ASP A 3 12.42 16.59 -22.18
N PRO A 4 13.25 17.46 -22.80
CA PRO A 4 13.19 17.75 -24.23
C PRO A 4 13.56 16.53 -25.10
N GLU A 5 14.35 15.59 -24.60
CA GLU A 5 14.80 14.40 -25.35
C GLU A 5 13.77 13.26 -25.32
N SER A 6 12.70 13.40 -24.53
CA SER A 6 11.63 12.41 -24.46
C SER A 6 10.96 12.24 -25.83
N PRO A 7 10.93 11.02 -26.41
CA PRO A 7 10.33 10.77 -27.71
C PRO A 7 8.79 10.87 -27.69
N ILE A 8 8.19 10.93 -26.50
CA ILE A 8 6.74 10.99 -26.30
C ILE A 8 6.29 12.43 -26.08
N SER A 9 6.94 13.14 -25.16
CA SER A 9 6.49 14.46 -24.70
C SER A 9 7.28 15.63 -25.28
N GLN A 10 8.53 15.42 -25.71
CA GLN A 10 9.40 16.48 -26.26
C GLN A 10 9.42 17.74 -25.37
N GLY A 11 9.55 17.57 -24.06
CA GLY A 11 9.53 18.65 -23.07
C GLY A 11 8.15 19.21 -22.70
N ASN A 12 7.08 18.87 -23.42
CA ASN A 12 5.74 19.41 -23.14
C ASN A 12 5.10 18.75 -21.91
N LEU A 13 4.51 19.56 -21.03
CA LEU A 13 3.81 19.10 -19.84
C LEU A 13 2.40 19.72 -19.75
N CYS A 14 1.41 18.88 -19.45
CA CYS A 14 0.11 19.36 -18.99
C CYS A 14 0.23 19.97 -17.57
N PRO A 15 -0.78 20.70 -17.05
CA PRO A 15 -0.64 21.40 -15.76
C PRO A 15 -0.34 20.47 -14.58
N LYS A 16 -0.80 19.21 -14.62
CA LYS A 16 -0.48 18.21 -13.59
C LYS A 16 1.02 17.88 -13.57
N GLY A 17 1.61 17.65 -14.75
CA GLY A 17 3.03 17.34 -14.87
C GLY A 17 3.92 18.52 -14.51
N ALA A 18 3.54 19.73 -14.94
CA ALA A 18 4.25 20.97 -14.63
C ALA A 18 4.27 21.28 -13.11
N ALA A 19 3.23 20.84 -12.38
CA ALA A 19 3.12 21.04 -10.94
C ALA A 19 3.85 19.97 -10.08
N SER A 20 4.59 19.02 -10.68
CA SER A 20 5.25 17.93 -9.94
C SER A 20 6.19 18.42 -8.83
N TYR A 21 6.92 19.52 -9.06
CA TYR A 21 7.78 20.12 -8.02
C TYR A 21 6.98 20.59 -6.80
N GLN A 22 5.83 21.23 -7.04
CA GLN A 22 4.94 21.69 -5.97
C GLN A 22 4.36 20.50 -5.19
N LEU A 23 4.00 19.41 -5.87
CA LEU A 23 3.55 18.17 -5.21
C LEU A 23 4.61 17.62 -4.26
N LEU A 24 5.87 17.53 -4.71
CA LEU A 24 6.98 16.97 -3.94
C LEU A 24 7.37 17.84 -2.74
N THR A 25 7.36 19.16 -2.91
CA THR A 25 7.85 20.13 -1.91
C THR A 25 6.73 20.72 -1.04
N HIS A 26 5.48 20.30 -1.22
CA HIS A 26 4.36 20.87 -0.49
C HIS A 26 4.54 20.70 1.02
N SER A 27 4.44 21.81 1.76
CA SER A 27 4.50 21.86 3.23
C SER A 27 3.45 21.01 3.97
N ARG A 28 2.41 20.53 3.28
CA ARG A 28 1.35 19.69 3.86
C ARG A 28 1.67 18.19 3.76
N ARG A 29 2.80 17.81 3.16
CA ARG A 29 3.23 16.40 3.15
C ARG A 29 3.44 15.93 4.58
N GLU A 30 2.84 14.79 4.89
CA GLU A 30 3.06 14.15 6.18
C GLU A 30 4.49 13.59 6.23
N THR A 31 5.19 13.85 7.33
CA THR A 31 6.59 13.42 7.54
C THR A 31 6.77 12.59 8.79
N LYS A 32 5.72 12.44 9.61
CA LYS A 32 5.72 11.69 10.86
C LYS A 32 4.68 10.58 10.81
N MET A 33 4.94 9.49 11.53
CA MET A 33 3.94 8.43 11.67
C MET A 33 2.88 8.89 12.64
N LYS A 34 1.62 8.77 12.24
CA LYS A 34 0.45 9.12 13.05
C LYS A 34 -0.32 7.87 13.41
N TYR A 35 -0.68 7.76 14.69
CA TYR A 35 -1.51 6.69 15.22
C TYR A 35 -2.79 7.25 15.84
N ARG A 36 -3.91 6.60 15.50
CA ARG A 36 -5.22 6.87 16.08
C ARG A 36 -5.69 5.62 16.80
N ALA A 37 -5.75 5.69 18.12
CA ALA A 37 -6.21 4.58 18.94
C ALA A 37 -7.70 4.28 18.70
N PRO A 38 -8.18 3.05 19.01
CA PRO A 38 -9.60 2.73 18.94
C PRO A 38 -10.43 3.77 19.70
N ARG A 39 -11.47 4.28 19.04
CA ARG A 39 -12.40 5.31 19.58
C ARG A 39 -11.77 6.69 19.84
N ALA A 40 -10.48 6.90 19.55
CA ALA A 40 -9.88 8.23 19.64
C ALA A 40 -10.43 9.18 18.57
N LYS A 41 -10.48 10.47 18.88
CA LYS A 41 -10.84 11.53 17.93
C LYS A 41 -9.62 12.15 17.25
N GLU A 42 -8.50 12.19 17.97
CA GLU A 42 -7.27 12.83 17.54
C GLU A 42 -6.19 11.83 17.13
N TRP A 43 -5.24 12.30 16.32
CA TRP A 43 -4.02 11.59 15.98
C TRP A 43 -2.91 11.90 16.99
N THR A 44 -2.06 10.91 17.23
CA THR A 44 -0.83 11.04 18.03
C THR A 44 0.37 10.65 17.18
N GLU A 45 1.49 11.35 17.32
CA GLU A 45 2.72 10.98 16.63
C GLU A 45 3.38 9.79 17.33
N ILE A 46 3.92 8.85 16.54
CA ILE A 46 4.69 7.70 17.02
C ILE A 46 5.97 7.53 16.18
N SER A 47 6.92 6.73 16.65
CA SER A 47 8.11 6.39 15.87
C SER A 47 7.76 5.47 14.70
N LEU A 48 8.60 5.49 13.65
CA LEU A 48 8.47 4.58 12.51
C LEU A 48 8.57 3.12 12.94
N GLU A 49 9.55 2.78 13.79
CA GLU A 49 9.74 1.44 14.33
C GLU A 49 8.49 0.94 15.05
N ARG A 50 7.92 1.76 15.95
CA ARG A 50 6.69 1.42 16.66
C ARG A 50 5.51 1.22 15.72
N ALA A 51 5.39 2.08 14.69
CA ALA A 51 4.34 1.93 13.69
C ALA A 51 4.46 0.61 12.93
N MET A 52 5.67 0.24 12.52
CA MET A 52 5.95 -0.99 11.78
C MET A 52 5.67 -2.24 12.61
N GLU A 53 6.12 -2.29 13.87
CA GLU A 53 5.81 -3.38 14.82
C GLU A 53 4.29 -3.57 14.96
N MET A 54 3.59 -2.46 15.20
CA MET A 54 2.14 -2.43 15.40
C MET A 54 1.35 -2.88 14.16
N VAL A 55 1.85 -2.61 12.95
CA VAL A 55 1.25 -3.12 11.70
C VAL A 55 1.54 -4.60 11.55
N ALA A 56 2.78 -5.03 11.73
CA ALA A 56 3.19 -6.42 11.60
C ALA A 56 2.44 -7.35 12.56
N GLU A 57 2.34 -6.97 13.84
CA GLU A 57 1.60 -7.72 14.86
C GLU A 57 0.13 -7.88 14.47
N ARG A 58 -0.54 -6.79 14.04
CA ARG A 58 -1.97 -6.85 13.69
C ARG A 58 -2.24 -7.66 12.43
N VAL A 59 -1.38 -7.55 11.42
CA VAL A 59 -1.47 -8.36 10.19
C VAL A 59 -1.30 -9.83 10.56
N TRP A 60 -0.28 -10.16 11.35
CA TRP A 60 0.00 -11.53 11.75
C TRP A 60 -1.14 -12.12 12.58
N GLU A 61 -1.60 -11.41 13.61
CA GLU A 61 -2.68 -11.90 14.47
C GLU A 61 -4.00 -12.05 13.72
N SER A 62 -4.31 -11.15 12.78
CA SER A 62 -5.51 -11.28 11.93
C SER A 62 -5.41 -12.48 11.01
N ARG A 63 -4.24 -12.70 10.39
CA ARG A 63 -4.00 -13.90 9.58
C ARG A 63 -4.11 -15.16 10.42
N LYS A 64 -3.43 -15.23 11.57
CA LYS A 64 -3.41 -16.41 12.45
C LYS A 64 -4.81 -16.85 12.87
N ARG A 65 -5.71 -15.90 13.16
CA ARG A 65 -7.11 -16.20 13.53
C ARG A 65 -7.97 -16.70 12.37
N ALA A 66 -7.69 -16.29 11.14
CA ALA A 66 -8.59 -16.46 10.00
C ALA A 66 -7.95 -17.19 8.80
N PHE A 67 -6.83 -17.88 8.99
CA PHE A 67 -6.16 -18.62 7.93
C PHE A 67 -6.82 -19.98 7.72
N VAL A 68 -7.30 -20.24 6.51
CA VAL A 68 -7.89 -21.52 6.14
C VAL A 68 -6.84 -22.34 5.40
N ARG A 69 -6.44 -23.45 6.01
CA ARG A 69 -5.49 -24.40 5.39
C ARG A 69 -6.19 -25.29 4.37
N GLN A 70 -7.34 -25.84 4.75
CA GLN A 70 -8.07 -26.80 3.93
C GLN A 70 -9.57 -26.57 3.97
N ILE A 71 -10.24 -26.89 2.87
CA ILE A 71 -11.69 -26.98 2.72
C ILE A 71 -11.96 -28.28 1.96
N ASP A 72 -12.86 -29.13 2.46
CA ASP A 72 -13.27 -30.38 1.82
C ASP A 72 -12.11 -31.27 1.35
N GLY A 73 -11.06 -31.37 2.19
CA GLY A 73 -9.85 -32.16 1.91
C GLY A 73 -8.87 -31.53 0.92
N SER A 74 -9.20 -30.39 0.32
CA SER A 74 -8.32 -29.65 -0.60
C SER A 74 -7.50 -28.59 0.13
N ASN A 75 -6.21 -28.47 -0.19
CA ASN A 75 -5.35 -27.39 0.32
C ASN A 75 -5.73 -26.05 -0.34
N ILE A 76 -6.17 -25.08 0.47
CA ILE A 76 -6.55 -23.73 0.04
C ILE A 76 -5.47 -22.70 0.41
N ASN A 77 -4.99 -22.74 1.66
CA ASN A 77 -3.93 -21.87 2.18
C ASN A 77 -4.16 -20.36 1.97
N HIS A 78 -5.32 -19.86 2.41
CA HIS A 78 -5.66 -18.44 2.24
C HIS A 78 -6.22 -17.76 3.50
N THR A 79 -6.42 -16.44 3.43
CA THR A 79 -7.22 -15.67 4.38
C THR A 79 -8.05 -14.61 3.65
N THR A 80 -9.29 -14.43 4.10
CA THR A 80 -10.24 -13.40 3.63
C THR A 80 -10.41 -12.26 4.63
N ALA A 81 -9.75 -12.33 5.79
CA ALA A 81 -9.90 -11.34 6.87
C ALA A 81 -9.07 -10.06 6.65
N ILE A 82 -8.25 -10.02 5.61
CA ILE A 82 -7.37 -8.89 5.28
C ILE A 82 -7.55 -8.59 3.79
N CYS A 83 -7.73 -7.31 3.46
CA CYS A 83 -7.81 -6.85 2.07
C CYS A 83 -6.76 -5.76 1.78
N HIS A 84 -6.41 -5.64 0.50
CA HIS A 84 -5.54 -4.58 -0.01
C HIS A 84 -6.15 -3.92 -1.24
N LEU A 85 -6.11 -2.59 -1.28
CA LEU A 85 -6.49 -1.74 -2.40
C LEU A 85 -5.31 -0.85 -2.81
N GLY A 86 -4.81 -1.01 -4.04
CA GLY A 86 -3.66 -0.28 -4.58
C GLY A 86 -2.97 -1.10 -5.68
N GLY A 87 -2.02 -0.61 -6.46
CA GLY A 87 -1.24 0.60 -6.36
C GLY A 87 -0.69 1.01 -7.73
N ALA A 88 -1.57 1.46 -8.63
CA ALA A 88 -1.20 1.93 -9.97
C ALA A 88 -0.26 3.15 -9.99
N THR A 89 -0.01 3.77 -8.84
CA THR A 89 0.91 4.90 -8.67
C THR A 89 2.27 4.48 -8.08
N LEU A 90 2.44 3.20 -7.78
CA LEU A 90 3.70 2.61 -7.29
C LEU A 90 4.47 2.02 -8.47
N ASP A 91 5.77 1.81 -8.28
CA ASP A 91 6.61 1.22 -9.31
C ASP A 91 6.23 -0.25 -9.57
N ASN A 92 6.65 -0.80 -10.71
CA ASN A 92 6.34 -2.18 -11.08
C ASN A 92 6.95 -3.18 -10.09
N GLU A 93 8.18 -2.90 -9.64
CA GLU A 93 8.96 -3.70 -8.70
C GLU A 93 8.28 -3.73 -7.33
N GLU A 94 7.79 -2.59 -6.86
CA GLU A 94 7.06 -2.46 -5.61
C GLU A 94 5.73 -3.23 -5.67
N ASN A 95 4.95 -3.05 -6.75
CA ASN A 95 3.71 -3.79 -6.97
C ASN A 95 3.97 -5.30 -7.01
N TYR A 96 5.07 -5.73 -7.61
CA TYR A 96 5.45 -7.13 -7.66
C TYR A 96 5.80 -7.69 -6.27
N LEU A 97 6.54 -6.93 -5.45
CA LEU A 97 6.84 -7.29 -4.07
C LEU A 97 5.57 -7.35 -3.20
N ILE A 98 4.70 -6.35 -3.32
CA ILE A 98 3.40 -6.30 -2.65
C ILE A 98 2.58 -7.54 -2.99
N LYS A 99 2.49 -7.89 -4.28
CA LYS A 99 1.75 -9.06 -4.73
C LYS A 99 2.33 -10.33 -4.11
N LYS A 100 3.65 -10.53 -4.16
CA LYS A 100 4.32 -11.70 -3.57
C LYS A 100 4.06 -11.80 -2.07
N LEU A 101 4.26 -10.72 -1.33
CA LEU A 101 4.06 -10.70 0.11
C LEU A 101 2.60 -11.02 0.46
N PHE A 102 1.65 -10.32 -0.14
CA PHE A 102 0.24 -10.45 0.25
C PHE A 102 -0.37 -11.77 -0.19
N THR A 103 -0.16 -12.20 -1.45
CA THR A 103 -0.78 -13.45 -1.91
C THR A 103 0.04 -14.68 -1.53
N ALA A 104 1.32 -14.74 -1.90
CA ALA A 104 2.11 -15.94 -1.67
C ALA A 104 2.62 -16.04 -0.21
N GLY A 105 3.04 -14.93 0.40
CA GLY A 105 3.52 -14.91 1.78
C GLY A 105 2.39 -15.04 2.81
N LEU A 106 1.34 -14.23 2.67
CA LEU A 106 0.27 -14.12 3.67
C LEU A 106 -0.99 -14.92 3.29
N GLY A 107 -1.15 -15.37 2.05
CA GLY A 107 -2.35 -16.08 1.59
C GLY A 107 -3.56 -15.17 1.39
N MET A 108 -3.38 -13.86 1.26
CA MET A 108 -4.49 -12.93 1.05
C MET A 108 -5.09 -13.13 -0.34
N VAL A 109 -6.42 -13.19 -0.43
CA VAL A 109 -7.16 -13.30 -1.71
C VAL A 109 -7.95 -12.04 -2.07
N CYS A 110 -8.24 -11.18 -1.09
CA CYS A 110 -8.94 -9.92 -1.29
C CYS A 110 -7.96 -8.80 -1.69
N VAL A 111 -7.39 -8.89 -2.89
CA VAL A 111 -6.42 -7.91 -3.42
C VAL A 111 -6.96 -7.29 -4.70
N SER A 112 -7.12 -5.96 -4.73
CA SER A 112 -7.62 -5.23 -5.90
C SER A 112 -6.88 -3.90 -6.09
N ASN A 113 -7.05 -3.28 -7.26
CA ASN A 113 -6.41 -2.01 -7.60
C ASN A 113 -7.29 -1.17 -8.54
N GLN A 114 -6.75 -0.03 -8.96
CA GLN A 114 -7.37 0.92 -9.88
C GLN A 114 -7.66 0.34 -11.27
N ALA A 115 -7.09 -0.81 -11.67
CA ALA A 115 -7.42 -1.42 -12.96
C ALA A 115 -8.78 -2.12 -12.95
N ARG A 116 -9.34 -2.39 -11.76
CA ARG A 116 -10.66 -3.02 -11.61
C ARG A 116 -11.77 -2.02 -11.27
N ILE A 117 -11.44 -0.96 -10.52
CA ILE A 117 -12.37 0.09 -10.08
C ILE A 117 -12.51 1.10 -11.21
#